data_AF-A0A6L7KFW7-F1
#
_entry.id   AF-A0A6L7KFW7-F1
#
_cell.length_a   1.000
_cell.length_b   1.000
_cell.length_c   1.000
_cell.angle_alpha   90.00
_cell.angle_beta   90.00
_cell.angle_gamma   90.00
#
_symmetry.space_group_name_H-M   'P 1'
#
loop_
_entity.id
_entity.type
_entity.pdbx_description
1 polymer ?
#
loop_
_entity_poly.entity_id
_entity_poly.type
_entity_poly.pdbx_seq_one_letter_code
_entity_poly.pdbx_strand_id
1 'polypeptide(L)'
;MRPIFPSVLLLLASTFATLAEAGPMQAVLQEHRDLIVESSRKSIGPAIEAVASSGLPEAHSVLQAWQGKDIWMRKSDGLFFLGERIDAKTYRLLDFDSGDTAGEFPKRALKNIKPNSGIRAMIGTALVRFQLLDP
;
A
#
# COMPACT_ATOMS: atom_id res chain seq x y z
N MET A 1 11.81 48.47 38.64
CA MET A 1 12.33 47.72 37.47
C MET A 1 11.65 46.36 37.47
N ARG A 2 10.80 46.09 36.47
CA ARG A 2 9.97 44.87 36.36
C ARG A 2 10.57 43.99 35.25
N PRO A 3 10.97 42.73 35.50
CA PRO A 3 11.18 41.78 34.42
C PRO A 3 9.85 41.14 33.99
N ILE A 4 9.54 41.28 32.70
CA ILE A 4 8.39 40.71 31.99
C ILE A 4 8.77 39.29 31.56
N PHE A 5 7.99 38.28 31.94
CA PHE A 5 8.12 36.91 31.43
C PHE A 5 7.27 36.76 30.16
N PRO A 6 7.82 36.30 29.01
CA PRO A 6 6.99 35.99 27.85
C PRO A 6 6.40 34.58 27.99
N SER A 7 5.08 34.52 27.87
CA SER A 7 4.28 33.29 27.74
C SER A 7 4.75 32.46 26.54
N VAL A 8 5.08 31.19 26.77
CA VAL A 8 5.28 30.20 25.71
C VAL A 8 3.95 29.49 25.48
N LEU A 9 3.29 29.84 24.37
CA LEU A 9 2.14 29.12 23.83
C LEU A 9 2.66 27.90 23.07
N LEU A 10 2.62 26.73 23.70
CA LEU A 10 2.93 25.45 23.06
C LEU A 10 1.72 25.00 22.22
N LEU A 11 1.70 25.41 20.94
CA LEU A 11 0.79 24.82 19.95
C LEU A 11 1.24 23.39 19.66
N LEU A 12 0.55 22.40 20.22
CA LEU A 12 0.60 21.03 19.73
C LEU A 12 -0.05 20.98 18.34
N ALA A 13 0.77 21.13 17.31
CA ALA A 13 0.40 20.78 15.94
C ALA A 13 0.22 19.25 15.88
N SER A 14 -1.04 18.81 15.92
CA SER A 14 -1.39 17.43 15.62
C SER A 14 -1.13 17.21 14.13
N THR A 15 -0.02 16.56 13.80
CA THR A 15 0.30 16.15 12.43
C THR A 15 -0.68 15.05 12.02
N PHE A 16 -1.78 15.44 11.38
CA PHE A 16 -2.44 14.54 10.45
C PHE A 16 -1.45 14.30 9.32
N ALA A 17 -0.82 13.12 9.30
CA ALA A 17 -0.04 12.68 8.16
C ALA A 17 -0.96 12.70 6.94
N THR A 18 -0.75 13.68 6.07
CA THR A 18 -1.53 13.85 4.86
C THR A 18 -1.26 12.65 3.95
N LEU A 19 -2.33 11.96 3.54
CA LEU A 19 -2.30 11.01 2.41
C LEU A 19 -1.75 11.62 1.10
N ALA A 20 -1.53 12.94 1.07
CA ALA A 20 -1.01 13.70 -0.06
C ALA A 20 0.46 13.45 -0.41
N GLU A 21 1.21 12.66 0.38
CA GLU A 21 2.60 12.30 0.07
C GLU A 21 2.76 10.89 -0.53
N ALA A 22 1.65 10.17 -0.70
CA ALA A 22 1.61 8.88 -1.37
C ALA A 22 1.48 9.08 -2.90
N GLY A 23 2.24 8.33 -3.70
CA GLY A 23 2.16 8.36 -5.16
C GLY A 23 0.79 7.88 -5.71
N PRO A 24 0.57 8.01 -7.03
CA PRO A 24 -0.74 7.74 -7.65
C PRO A 24 -1.24 6.30 -7.45
N MET A 25 -0.38 5.30 -7.53
CA MET A 25 -0.74 3.91 -7.26
C MET A 25 -1.10 3.72 -5.78
N GLN A 26 -0.31 4.29 -4.89
CA GLN A 26 -0.64 4.25 -3.47
C GLN A 26 -2.00 4.91 -3.20
N ALA A 27 -2.36 6.00 -3.89
CA ALA A 27 -3.68 6.63 -3.78
C ALA A 27 -4.82 5.69 -4.20
N VAL A 28 -4.69 4.99 -5.34
CA VAL A 28 -5.67 3.96 -5.78
C VAL A 28 -5.84 2.86 -4.72
N LEU A 29 -4.73 2.37 -4.15
CA LEU A 29 -4.77 1.37 -3.09
C LEU A 29 -5.42 1.89 -1.80
N GLN A 30 -5.22 3.17 -1.47
CA GLN A 30 -5.82 3.77 -0.28
C GLN A 30 -7.32 4.01 -0.43
N GLU A 31 -7.80 4.38 -1.63
CA GLU A 31 -9.24 4.51 -1.92
C GLU A 31 -10.00 3.20 -1.68
N HIS A 32 -9.36 2.06 -1.95
CA HIS A 32 -9.95 0.73 -1.75
C HIS A 32 -9.40 -0.02 -0.53
N ARG A 33 -8.74 0.67 0.40
CA ARG A 33 -8.01 0.07 1.52
C ARG A 33 -8.82 -0.95 2.30
N ASP A 34 -10.06 -0.63 2.66
CA ASP A 34 -10.88 -1.49 3.51
C ASP A 34 -11.20 -2.83 2.83
N LEU A 35 -11.49 -2.81 1.52
CA LEU A 35 -11.69 -4.03 0.72
C LEU A 35 -10.41 -4.86 0.67
N ILE A 36 -9.26 -4.21 0.45
CA ILE A 36 -7.93 -4.85 0.39
C ILE A 36 -7.59 -5.52 1.72
N VAL A 37 -7.80 -4.82 2.83
CA VAL A 37 -7.50 -5.26 4.20
C VAL A 37 -8.45 -6.38 4.65
N GLU A 38 -9.73 -6.32 4.25
CA GLU A 38 -10.72 -7.39 4.45
C GLU A 38 -10.35 -8.65 3.67
N SER A 39 -9.85 -8.48 2.43
CA SER A 39 -9.40 -9.57 1.56
C SER A 39 -10.47 -10.65 1.33
N SER A 40 -11.70 -10.21 1.07
CA SER A 40 -12.84 -11.09 0.80
C SER A 40 -13.09 -11.22 -0.70
N ARG A 41 -13.21 -12.46 -1.19
CA ARG A 41 -13.49 -12.71 -2.61
C ARG A 41 -14.80 -12.04 -3.06
N LYS A 42 -15.77 -11.92 -2.16
CA LYS A 42 -17.08 -11.34 -2.44
C LYS A 42 -17.02 -9.84 -2.71
N SER A 43 -16.13 -9.12 -2.02
CA SER A 43 -16.10 -7.66 -2.02
C SER A 43 -14.88 -7.06 -2.72
N ILE A 44 -13.83 -7.83 -3.01
CA ILE A 44 -12.55 -7.29 -3.53
C ILE A 44 -12.58 -6.85 -5.00
N GLY A 45 -13.61 -7.24 -5.76
CA GLY A 45 -13.69 -6.98 -7.20
C GLY A 45 -13.39 -5.53 -7.61
N PRO A 46 -14.03 -4.52 -7.00
CA PRO A 46 -13.75 -3.11 -7.30
C PRO A 46 -12.29 -2.69 -7.09
N ALA A 47 -11.62 -3.22 -6.06
CA ALA A 47 -10.21 -2.88 -5.79
C ALA A 47 -9.28 -3.45 -6.88
N ILE A 48 -9.54 -4.68 -7.34
CA ILE A 48 -8.76 -5.29 -8.43
C ILE A 48 -8.98 -4.52 -9.72
N GLU A 49 -10.24 -4.19 -10.03
CA GLU A 49 -10.57 -3.45 -11.25
C GLU A 49 -9.94 -2.05 -11.23
N ALA A 50 -10.00 -1.34 -10.11
CA ALA A 50 -9.42 0.00 -9.98
C ALA A 50 -7.91 0.00 -10.24
N VAL A 51 -7.17 -0.99 -9.71
CA VAL A 51 -5.74 -1.14 -10.02
C VAL A 51 -5.56 -1.45 -11.51
N ALA A 52 -6.31 -2.43 -12.04
CA ALA A 52 -6.18 -2.89 -13.43
C ALA A 52 -6.54 -1.81 -14.48
N SER A 53 -7.50 -0.94 -14.18
CA SER A 53 -7.98 0.12 -15.08
C SER A 53 -7.40 1.49 -14.75
N SER A 54 -6.44 1.58 -13.84
CA SER A 54 -5.85 2.86 -13.40
C SER A 54 -5.09 3.59 -14.50
N GLY A 55 -4.62 2.88 -15.53
CA GLY A 55 -3.74 3.42 -16.57
C GLY A 55 -2.31 3.69 -16.07
N LEU A 56 -2.00 3.31 -14.83
CA LEU A 56 -0.69 3.48 -14.22
C LEU A 56 0.28 2.39 -14.68
N PRO A 57 1.55 2.72 -15.00
CA PRO A 57 2.53 1.72 -15.42
C PRO A 57 2.82 0.66 -14.34
N GLU A 58 2.61 0.99 -13.06
CA GLU A 58 2.79 0.11 -11.90
C GLU A 58 1.65 -0.93 -11.77
N ALA A 59 0.52 -0.76 -12.46
CA ALA A 59 -0.68 -1.58 -12.26
C ALA A 59 -0.40 -3.08 -12.43
N HIS A 60 0.37 -3.44 -13.45
CA HIS A 60 0.71 -4.83 -13.71
C HIS A 60 1.59 -5.42 -12.58
N SER A 61 2.64 -4.73 -12.16
CA SER A 61 3.54 -5.22 -11.10
C SER A 61 2.86 -5.30 -9.74
N VAL A 62 1.97 -4.36 -9.42
CA VAL A 62 1.15 -4.39 -8.20
C VAL A 62 0.22 -5.60 -8.18
N LEU A 63 -0.48 -5.89 -9.28
CA LEU A 63 -1.35 -7.06 -9.37
C LEU A 63 -0.55 -8.38 -9.27
N GLN A 64 0.64 -8.44 -9.87
CA GLN A 64 1.54 -9.58 -9.70
C GLN A 64 1.98 -9.75 -8.24
N ALA A 65 2.45 -8.68 -7.59
CA ALA A 65 2.85 -8.69 -6.18
C ALA A 65 1.68 -9.10 -5.28
N TRP A 66 0.47 -8.62 -5.59
CA TRP A 66 -0.73 -9.02 -4.87
C TRP A 66 -0.97 -10.52 -5.01
N GLN A 67 -0.98 -11.04 -6.24
CA GLN A 67 -1.17 -12.46 -6.51
C GLN A 67 -0.11 -13.34 -5.82
N GLY A 68 1.14 -12.85 -5.77
CA GLY A 68 2.31 -13.45 -5.12
C GLY A 68 2.26 -13.44 -3.59
N LYS A 69 1.35 -12.66 -2.99
CA LYS A 69 1.26 -12.39 -1.53
C LYS A 69 2.41 -11.54 -1.02
N ASP A 70 2.95 -10.68 -1.88
CA ASP A 70 4.08 -9.81 -1.58
C ASP A 70 3.64 -8.38 -1.25
N ILE A 71 2.33 -8.12 -1.15
CA ILE A 71 1.82 -6.85 -0.60
C ILE A 71 1.81 -6.88 0.92
N TRP A 72 2.42 -5.87 1.53
CA TRP A 72 2.46 -5.66 2.96
C TRP A 72 1.94 -4.28 3.33
N MET A 73 1.05 -4.24 4.32
CA MET A 73 0.58 -2.99 4.92
C MET A 73 1.42 -2.68 6.16
N ARG A 74 2.04 -1.50 6.19
CA ARG A 74 2.71 -1.01 7.41
C ARG A 74 1.65 -0.54 8.40
N LYS A 75 1.70 -1.05 9.64
CA LYS A 75 0.62 -0.82 10.62
C LYS A 75 0.57 0.61 11.17
N SER A 76 1.68 1.34 11.14
CA SER A 76 1.77 2.69 11.71
C SER A 76 0.97 3.72 10.93
N ASP A 77 0.82 3.53 9.61
CA ASP A 77 0.18 4.48 8.70
C ASP A 77 -0.86 3.83 7.77
N GLY A 78 -0.88 2.49 7.66
CA GLY A 78 -1.82 1.79 6.80
C GLY A 78 -1.45 1.82 5.31
N LEU A 79 -0.25 2.29 4.96
CA LEU A 79 0.25 2.31 3.58
C LEU A 79 0.67 0.91 3.11
N PHE A 80 0.60 0.69 1.79
CA PHE A 80 0.84 -0.61 1.16
C PHE A 80 2.14 -0.60 0.37
N PHE A 81 2.95 -1.64 0.55
CA PHE A 81 4.28 -1.73 -0.05
C PHE A 81 4.48 -3.11 -0.66
N LEU A 82 5.41 -3.19 -1.60
CA LEU A 82 6.04 -4.45 -1.95
C LEU A 82 6.97 -4.84 -0.80
N GLY A 83 6.77 -6.04 -0.23
CA GLY A 83 7.59 -6.52 0.86
C GLY A 83 8.56 -7.60 0.42
N GLU A 84 9.85 -7.28 0.45
CA GLU A 84 10.92 -8.25 0.22
C GLU A 84 11.39 -8.85 1.55
N ARG A 85 11.47 -10.16 1.61
CA ARG A 85 11.93 -10.84 2.82
C ARG A 85 13.46 -10.72 2.92
N ILE A 86 13.95 -10.10 3.99
CA ILE A 86 15.38 -10.11 4.32
C ILE A 86 15.70 -11.37 5.13
N ASP A 87 14.90 -11.65 6.16
CA ASP A 87 15.08 -12.81 7.04
C ASP A 87 13.75 -13.36 7.58
N ALA A 88 13.80 -14.24 8.59
CA ALA A 88 12.61 -14.84 9.17
C ALA A 88 11.58 -13.85 9.75
N LYS A 89 12.05 -12.72 10.26
CA LYS A 89 11.32 -11.72 11.05
C LYS A 89 11.43 -10.30 10.47
N THR A 90 12.21 -10.06 9.44
CA THR A 90 12.44 -8.71 8.87
C THR A 90 12.10 -8.67 7.38
N TYR A 91 11.44 -7.59 6.96
CA TYR A 91 11.10 -7.31 5.57
C TYR A 91 11.59 -5.91 5.20
N ARG A 92 12.14 -5.77 4.00
CA ARG A 92 12.31 -4.49 3.33
C ARG A 92 11.00 -4.12 2.66
N LEU A 93 10.58 -2.87 2.79
CA LEU A 93 9.43 -2.33 2.07
C LEU A 93 9.93 -1.47 0.93
N LEU A 94 9.39 -1.69 -0.26
CA LEU A 94 9.59 -0.87 -1.45
C LEU A 94 8.29 -0.15 -1.78
N ASP A 95 8.40 1.14 -2.08
CA ASP A 95 7.28 1.96 -2.56
C ASP A 95 6.86 1.51 -3.97
N PHE A 96 5.55 1.43 -4.24
CA PHE A 96 5.08 0.96 -5.54
C PHE A 96 5.28 2.00 -6.65
N ASP A 97 5.18 3.29 -6.32
CA ASP A 97 5.23 4.39 -7.28
C ASP A 97 6.68 4.74 -7.63
N SER A 98 7.58 4.82 -6.64
CA SER A 98 8.98 5.18 -6.91
C SER A 98 9.93 3.99 -7.04
N GLY A 99 9.55 2.83 -6.50
CA GLY A 99 10.45 1.67 -6.37
C GLY A 99 11.51 1.82 -5.28
N ASP A 100 11.55 2.96 -4.57
CA ASP A 100 12.55 3.22 -3.54
C ASP A 100 12.29 2.42 -2.26
N THR A 101 13.35 2.20 -1.50
CA THR A 101 13.25 1.56 -0.18
C THR A 101 12.60 2.50 0.83
N ALA A 102 11.40 2.15 1.29
CA ALA A 102 10.66 2.81 2.37
C ALA A 102 11.14 2.39 3.78
N GLY A 103 12.11 1.47 3.85
CA GLY A 103 12.79 1.04 5.07
C GLY A 103 12.68 -0.46 5.35
N GLU A 104 13.33 -0.89 6.44
CA GLU A 104 13.30 -2.27 6.91
C GLU A 104 12.49 -2.35 8.21
N PHE A 105 11.54 -3.30 8.26
CA PHE A 105 10.59 -3.39 9.36
C PHE A 105 10.48 -4.82 9.88
N PRO A 106 10.29 -4.99 11.20
CA PRO A 106 10.00 -6.30 11.74
C PRO A 106 8.60 -6.72 11.28
N LYS A 107 8.43 -7.98 10.87
CA LYS A 107 7.19 -8.61 10.40
C LYS A 107 5.99 -8.31 11.31
N ARG A 108 6.20 -8.18 12.63
CA ARG A 108 5.15 -7.84 13.60
C ARG A 108 4.54 -6.44 13.40
N ALA A 109 5.30 -5.50 12.86
CA ALA A 109 4.85 -4.15 12.51
C ALA A 109 4.09 -4.09 11.18
N LEU A 110 3.98 -5.23 10.48
CA LEU A 110 3.38 -5.33 9.16
C LEU A 110 2.17 -6.27 9.18
N LYS A 111 1.23 -6.05 8.27
CA LYS A 111 0.15 -6.98 7.93
C LYS A 111 0.34 -7.41 6.49
N ASN A 112 0.57 -8.69 6.26
CA ASN A 112 0.63 -9.22 4.90
C ASN A 112 -0.78 -9.33 4.31
N ILE A 113 -0.98 -8.79 3.11
CA ILE A 113 -2.24 -8.86 2.38
C ILE A 113 -2.22 -10.14 1.54
N LYS A 114 -2.83 -11.20 2.07
CA LYS A 114 -2.80 -12.54 1.47
C LYS A 114 -4.10 -12.84 0.73
N PRO A 115 -4.16 -12.68 -0.61
CA PRO A 115 -5.33 -13.10 -1.35
C PRO A 115 -5.53 -14.61 -1.25
N ASN A 116 -6.77 -15.04 -1.02
CA ASN A 116 -7.15 -16.44 -1.11
C ASN A 116 -7.14 -16.93 -2.57
N SER A 117 -7.36 -18.23 -2.80
CA SER A 117 -7.34 -18.83 -4.15
C SER A 117 -8.31 -18.13 -5.11
N GLY A 118 -9.51 -17.79 -4.66
CA GLY A 118 -10.51 -17.12 -5.49
C GLY A 118 -10.13 -15.69 -5.86
N ILE A 119 -9.50 -14.94 -4.94
CA ILE A 119 -8.96 -13.61 -5.23
C ILE A 119 -7.81 -13.69 -6.23
N ARG A 120 -6.89 -14.64 -6.05
CA ARG A 120 -5.77 -14.84 -6.99
C ARG A 120 -6.24 -15.21 -8.41
N ALA A 121 -7.34 -15.94 -8.53
CA ALA A 121 -7.95 -16.23 -9.82
C ALA A 121 -8.50 -14.94 -10.48
N MET A 122 -9.19 -14.09 -9.73
CA MET A 122 -9.69 -12.80 -10.25
C MET A 122 -8.55 -11.86 -10.66
N ILE A 123 -7.49 -11.79 -9.85
CA ILE A 123 -6.27 -11.05 -10.20
C ILE A 123 -5.64 -11.64 -11.49
N GLY A 124 -5.60 -12.97 -11.61
CA GLY A 124 -5.11 -13.64 -12.83
C GLY A 124 -5.90 -13.25 -14.08
N THR A 125 -7.23 -13.18 -13.99
CA THR A 125 -8.08 -12.68 -15.08
C THR A 125 -7.77 -11.23 -15.43
N ALA A 126 -7.52 -10.37 -14.44
CA ALA A 126 -7.12 -8.99 -14.67
C ALA A 126 -5.75 -8.89 -15.36
N LEU A 127 -4.77 -9.70 -14.94
CA LEU A 127 -3.43 -9.73 -15.52
C LEU A 127 -3.40 -10.14 -17.00
N VAL A 128 -4.29 -11.05 -17.42
CA VAL A 128 -4.41 -11.44 -18.85
C VAL A 128 -4.73 -10.24 -19.74
N ARG A 129 -5.45 -9.22 -19.24
CA ARG A 129 -5.79 -8.03 -20.03
C ARG A 129 -4.55 -7.25 -20.47
N PHE A 130 -3.50 -7.22 -19.66
CA PHE A 130 -2.25 -6.54 -20.01
C PHE A 130 -1.52 -7.23 -21.17
N GLN A 131 -1.61 -8.57 -21.28
CA GLN A 131 -1.00 -9.33 -22.38
C GLN A 131 -1.69 -9.08 -23.74
N LEU A 132 -2.91 -8.54 -23.74
CA LEU A 132 -3.66 -8.24 -24.96
C LEU A 132 -3.46 -6.80 -25.45
N LEU A 133 -2.80 -5.96 -24.64
CA LEU A 133 -2.60 -4.53 -24.92
C LEU A 133 -1.16 -4.20 -25.37
N ASP A 134 -0.20 -5.11 -25.16
CA ASP A 134 1.17 -5.08 -25.72
C ASP A 134 1.29 -6.14 -26.85
N PRO A 135 1.00 -5.81 -28.13
CA PRO A 135 1.18 -6.72 -29.28
C PRO A 135 2.64 -6.84 -29.76
#